data_AF-A0A2Z6LK07-F1
#
_entry.id   AF-A0A2Z6LK07-F1
#
_cell.length_a   1.000
_cell.length_b   1.000
_cell.length_c   1.000
_cell.angle_alpha   90.00
_cell.angle_beta   90.00
_cell.angle_gamma   90.00
#
_symmetry.space_group_name_H-M   'P 1'
#
loop_
_entity.id
_entity.type
_entity.pdbx_description
1 polymer ?
#
loop_
_entity_poly.entity_id
_entity_poly.type
_entity_poly.pdbx_seq_one_letter_code
_entity_poly.pdbx_strand_id
1 'polypeptide(L)'
;MASVYTVGDQDEWSSQTNYATWAEKHNFSLGDVLVFKYVKGQHNVYEVKEDTFRSCETSSSGVLAKYESGEDQVVLNKVKKYWFICNIAGHCLGGM
;
A
#
# COMPACT_ATOMS: atom_id res chain seq x y z
N MET A 1 -1.91 20.56 -9.09
CA MET A 1 -1.10 20.48 -7.85
C MET A 1 -1.09 19.03 -7.42
N ALA A 2 0.01 18.54 -6.88
CA ALA A 2 0.07 17.18 -6.34
C ALA A 2 -0.75 17.11 -5.05
N SER A 3 -1.52 16.03 -4.90
CA SER A 3 -2.33 15.74 -3.72
C SER A 3 -1.63 14.72 -2.83
N VAL A 4 -1.94 14.76 -1.54
CA VAL A 4 -1.43 13.80 -0.55
C VAL A 4 -2.61 13.01 -0.02
N TYR A 5 -2.51 11.68 -0.08
CA TYR A 5 -3.56 10.76 0.33
C TYR A 5 -3.06 9.89 1.47
N THR A 6 -3.69 9.99 2.64
CA THR A 6 -3.51 9.01 3.70
C THR A 6 -4.22 7.72 3.29
N VAL A 7 -3.48 6.63 3.12
CA VAL A 7 -4.05 5.34 2.75
C VAL A 7 -4.94 4.85 3.89
N GLY A 8 -6.23 4.63 3.59
CA GLY A 8 -7.26 4.25 4.58
C GLY A 8 -7.91 5.40 5.33
N ASP A 9 -7.64 6.65 4.97
CA ASP A 9 -8.23 7.84 5.58
C ASP A 9 -8.05 7.86 7.12
N GLN A 10 -9.14 7.72 7.89
CA GLN A 10 -9.10 7.72 9.35
C GLN A 10 -8.61 6.40 9.95
N ASP A 11 -8.78 5.30 9.21
CA ASP A 11 -8.40 3.95 9.66
C ASP A 11 -6.93 3.64 9.34
N GLU A 12 -6.27 4.54 8.61
CA GLU A 12 -4.87 4.47 8.20
C GLU A 12 -4.50 3.12 7.54
N TRP A 13 -3.24 2.69 7.64
CA TRP A 13 -2.80 1.38 7.16
C TRP A 13 -3.05 0.31 8.23
N SER A 14 -4.25 -0.27 8.22
CA SER A 14 -4.73 -1.26 9.19
C SER A 14 -5.63 -2.33 8.57
N SER A 15 -5.94 -3.38 9.33
CA SER A 15 -6.78 -4.49 8.87
C SER A 15 -8.29 -4.19 8.90
N GLN A 16 -8.70 -2.94 9.16
CA GLN A 16 -10.10 -2.55 9.29
C GLN A 16 -10.66 -1.93 8.00
N THR A 17 -9.79 -1.59 7.04
CA THR A 17 -10.16 -0.87 5.83
C THR A 17 -10.37 -1.82 4.65
N ASN A 18 -11.42 -1.57 3.85
CA ASN A 18 -11.51 -2.12 2.50
C ASN A 18 -10.75 -1.22 1.51
N TYR A 19 -9.49 -1.58 1.20
CA TYR A 19 -8.63 -0.75 0.34
C TYR A 19 -9.08 -0.68 -1.11
N ALA A 20 -9.82 -1.67 -1.62
CA ALA A 20 -10.41 -1.59 -2.96
C ALA A 20 -11.43 -0.45 -3.02
N THR A 21 -12.36 -0.39 -2.07
CA THR A 21 -13.34 0.70 -1.96
C THR A 21 -12.69 2.04 -1.64
N TRP A 22 -11.64 2.07 -0.82
CA TRP A 22 -10.88 3.30 -0.56
C TRP A 22 -10.23 3.83 -1.85
N ALA A 23 -9.55 2.97 -2.61
CA ALA A 23 -8.88 3.36 -3.85
C ALA A 23 -9.86 3.89 -4.91
N GLU A 24 -11.06 3.31 -5.01
CA GLU A 24 -12.11 3.76 -5.94
C GLU A 24 -12.67 5.15 -5.64
N LYS A 25 -12.56 5.64 -4.39
CA LYS A 25 -13.01 6.99 -4.01
C LYS A 25 -12.09 8.10 -4.54
N HIS A 26 -10.85 7.77 -4.88
CA HIS A 26 -9.80 8.73 -5.18
C HIS A 26 -9.38 8.66 -6.65
N ASN A 27 -9.05 9.83 -7.22
CA ASN A 27 -8.47 9.91 -8.56
C ASN A 27 -6.99 10.25 -8.44
N PHE A 28 -6.14 9.23 -8.58
CA PHE A 28 -4.69 9.39 -8.48
C PHE A 28 -4.08 9.93 -9.77
N SER A 29 -3.23 10.94 -9.63
CA SER A 29 -2.50 11.61 -10.69
C SER A 29 -0.99 11.49 -10.52
N LEU A 30 -0.26 11.71 -11.61
CA LEU A 30 1.20 11.73 -11.58
C LEU A 30 1.69 12.82 -10.62
N GLY A 31 2.57 12.45 -9.70
CA GLY A 31 3.13 13.35 -8.69
C GLY A 31 2.40 13.34 -7.35
N ASP A 32 1.23 12.71 -7.27
CA ASP A 32 0.53 12.52 -5.99
C ASP A 32 1.34 11.63 -5.03
N VAL A 33 1.04 11.74 -3.74
CA VAL A 33 1.74 11.00 -2.69
C VAL A 33 0.76 10.15 -1.91
N LEU A 34 1.07 8.86 -1.77
CA LEU A 34 0.41 7.96 -0.84
C LEU A 34 1.18 7.94 0.48
N VAL A 35 0.50 8.19 1.59
CA VAL A 35 1.06 8.16 2.94
C VAL A 35 0.49 6.98 3.69
N PHE A 36 1.34 6.03 4.05
CA PHE A 36 0.98 4.86 4.83
C PHE A 36 1.40 5.08 6.28
N LYS A 37 0.42 5.19 7.17
CA LYS A 37 0.62 5.36 8.61
C LYS A 37 0.23 4.09 9.35
N TYR A 38 1.12 3.61 10.20
CA TYR A 38 0.91 2.40 10.97
C TYR A 38 1.91 2.28 12.12
N VAL A 39 1.60 1.44 13.11
CA VAL A 39 2.56 1.14 14.17
C VAL A 39 3.71 0.31 13.59
N LYS A 40 4.91 0.88 13.57
CA LYS A 40 6.14 0.21 13.11
C LYS A 40 6.29 -1.17 13.76
N GLY A 41 6.52 -2.18 12.94
CA GLY A 41 6.67 -3.58 13.37
C GLY A 41 5.35 -4.35 13.48
N GLN A 42 4.20 -3.68 13.56
CA GLN A 42 2.88 -4.34 13.44
C GLN A 42 2.43 -4.46 11.99
N HIS A 43 2.81 -3.49 11.15
CA HIS A 43 2.60 -3.52 9.72
C HIS A 43 3.88 -3.12 8.98
N ASN A 44 3.87 -3.34 7.68
CA ASN A 44 4.83 -2.81 6.70
C ASN A 44 4.08 -2.56 5.39
N VAL A 45 4.77 -1.95 4.42
CA VAL A 45 4.22 -1.67 3.09
C VAL A 45 5.21 -2.15 2.05
N TYR A 46 4.83 -3.15 1.26
CA TYR A 46 5.66 -3.65 0.18
C TYR A 46 4.98 -3.26 -1.13
N GLU A 47 5.69 -2.52 -2.00
CA GLU A 47 5.26 -2.37 -3.40
C GLU A 47 5.59 -3.67 -4.13
N VAL A 48 4.63 -4.24 -4.83
CA VAL A 48 4.76 -5.55 -5.47
C VAL A 48 4.22 -5.56 -6.90
N LYS A 49 4.52 -6.64 -7.63
CA LYS A 49 3.85 -6.96 -8.90
C LYS A 49 2.43 -7.47 -8.64
N GLU A 50 1.59 -7.40 -9.67
CA GLU A 50 0.19 -7.85 -9.61
C GLU A 50 0.04 -9.31 -9.15
N ASP A 51 0.85 -10.24 -9.68
CA ASP A 51 0.77 -11.66 -9.29
C ASP A 51 1.13 -11.87 -7.81
N THR A 52 2.09 -11.11 -7.29
CA THR A 52 2.47 -11.14 -5.87
C THR A 52 1.39 -10.51 -4.99
N PHE A 53 0.74 -9.44 -5.45
CA PHE A 53 -0.42 -8.88 -4.75
C PHE A 53 -1.56 -9.90 -4.66
N ARG A 54 -1.86 -10.59 -5.77
CA ARG A 54 -2.95 -11.59 -5.82
C ARG A 54 -2.67 -12.84 -4.99
N SER A 55 -1.41 -13.25 -4.89
CA SER A 55 -1.01 -14.46 -4.16
C SER A 55 -0.61 -14.19 -2.71
N CYS A 56 -0.27 -12.96 -2.35
CA CYS A 56 0.39 -12.58 -1.10
C CYS A 56 1.77 -13.27 -0.89
N GLU A 57 2.37 -13.85 -1.93
CA GLU A 57 3.63 -14.62 -1.84
C GLU A 57 4.86 -13.76 -2.17
N THR A 58 5.45 -13.15 -1.15
CA THR A 58 6.64 -12.27 -1.26
C THR A 58 7.97 -13.01 -1.34
N SER A 59 7.97 -14.34 -1.22
CA SER A 59 9.12 -15.20 -1.44
C SER A 59 9.59 -15.19 -2.91
N SER A 60 8.69 -14.82 -3.82
CA SER A 60 8.95 -14.62 -5.24
C SER A 60 9.68 -13.30 -5.51
N SER A 61 10.36 -13.18 -6.67
CA SER A 61 11.05 -11.96 -7.12
C SER A 61 10.08 -10.83 -7.54
N GLY A 62 8.91 -10.75 -6.91
CA GLY A 62 7.83 -9.81 -7.22
C GLY A 62 7.76 -8.60 -6.29
N VAL A 63 8.57 -8.54 -5.24
CA VAL A 63 8.74 -7.34 -4.40
C VAL A 63 9.57 -6.31 -5.15
N LEU A 64 9.02 -5.10 -5.31
CA LEU A 64 9.62 -3.97 -6.03
C LEU A 64 10.25 -2.96 -5.06
N ALA A 65 9.62 -2.73 -3.91
CA ALA A 65 10.14 -1.85 -2.86
C ALA A 65 9.59 -2.28 -1.48
N LYS A 66 10.30 -1.89 -0.42
CA LYS A 66 9.93 -2.16 0.98
C LYS A 66 9.96 -0.87 1.77
N TYR A 67 8.91 -0.63 2.54
CA TYR A 67 8.78 0.51 3.42
C TYR A 67 8.33 0.02 4.80
N GLU A 68 9.09 0.40 5.83
CA GLU A 68 9.03 -0.20 7.17
C GLU A 68 9.23 0.86 8.27
N SER A 69 8.98 2.15 7.98
CA SER A 69 9.23 3.24 8.94
C SER A 69 8.09 3.47 9.92
N GLY A 70 6.84 3.11 9.55
CA GLY A 70 5.62 3.46 10.29
C GLY A 70 4.91 4.72 9.78
N GLU A 71 5.60 5.54 8.98
CA GLU A 71 5.01 6.66 8.24
C GLU A 71 5.72 6.79 6.89
N ASP A 72 5.31 5.95 5.94
CA ASP A 72 5.98 5.85 4.64
C ASP A 72 5.27 6.68 3.57
N GLN A 73 6.05 7.38 2.75
CA GLN A 73 5.54 8.19 1.65
C GLN A 73 5.97 7.61 0.31
N VAL A 74 5.00 7.35 -0.57
CA VAL A 74 5.22 6.82 -1.91
C VAL A 74 4.72 7.83 -2.95
N VAL A 75 5.64 8.37 -3.74
CA VAL A 75 5.32 9.31 -4.82
C VAL A 75 4.93 8.55 -6.08
N LEU A 76 3.76 8.83 -6.65
CA LEU A 76 3.26 8.23 -7.88
C LEU A 76 3.91 8.88 -9.10
N ASN A 77 5.17 8.53 -9.35
CA ASN A 77 6.01 9.15 -10.39
C ASN A 77 5.86 8.54 -11.80
N LYS A 78 5.05 7.49 -11.95
CA LYS A 78 4.78 6.80 -13.21
C LYS A 78 3.28 6.54 -13.37
N VAL A 79 2.78 6.66 -14.59
CA VAL A 79 1.42 6.23 -14.96
C VAL A 79 1.41 4.71 -15.12
N LYS A 80 0.99 4.02 -14.06
CA LYS A 80 0.86 2.56 -14.01
C LYS A 80 -0.13 2.16 -12.91
N LYS A 81 -0.48 0.88 -12.85
CA LYS A 81 -1.06 0.30 -11.64
C LYS A 81 0.03 0.09 -10.60
N TYR A 82 -0.24 0.52 -9.37
CA TYR A 82 0.58 0.23 -8.21
C TYR A 82 -0.14 -0.80 -7.35
N TRP A 83 0.63 -1.69 -6.74
CA TRP A 83 0.12 -2.72 -5.85
C TRP A 83 0.93 -2.68 -4.57
N PHE A 84 0.24 -2.58 -3.45
CA PHE A 84 0.83 -2.52 -2.12
C PHE A 84 0.20 -3.60 -1.26
N ILE A 85 0.99 -4.23 -0.41
CA ILE A 85 0.53 -5.23 0.56
C ILE A 85 1.22 -5.04 1.90
N CYS A 86 0.65 -5.63 2.94
CA CYS A 86 1.32 -5.86 4.21
C CYS A 86 1.84 -7.30 4.26
N ASN A 87 3.15 -7.47 4.38
CA ASN A 87 3.81 -8.77 4.41
C ASN A 87 3.92 -9.40 5.80
N ILE A 88 3.21 -8.86 6.80
CA ILE A 88 3.05 -9.53 8.09
C ILE A 88 2.09 -10.71 7.91
N ALA A 89 2.41 -11.84 8.53
CA ALA A 89 1.70 -13.10 8.33
C ALA A 89 0.17 -12.93 8.49
N GLY A 90 -0.58 -13.28 7.45
CA GLY A 90 -2.04 -13.19 7.41
C GLY A 90 -2.62 -11.81 7.06
N HIS A 91 -1.84 -10.73 7.08
CA HIS A 91 -2.37 -9.38 6.83
C HIS A 91 -2.80 -9.17 5.38
N CYS A 92 -1.95 -9.53 4.40
CA CYS A 92 -2.31 -9.46 2.98
C CYS A 92 -3.53 -10.32 2.63
N LEU A 93 -3.57 -11.56 3.10
CA LEU A 93 -4.73 -12.44 2.89
C LEU A 93 -5.98 -11.93 3.62
N GLY A 94 -5.79 -11.15 4.69
CA GLY A 94 -6.85 -10.43 5.40
C GLY A 94 -7.31 -9.14 4.72
N GLY A 95 -6.72 -8.77 3.58
CA GLY A 95 -7.13 -7.62 2.77
C GLY A 95 -6.22 -6.39 2.86
N MET A 96 -5.04 -6.48 3.50
CA MET A 96 -4.03 -5.41 3.54
C MET A 96 -3.02 -5.48 2.39
#